data_AF-A0A8T4MRQ6-F1
#
_entry.id   AF-A0A8T4MRQ6-F1
#
_cell.length_a   1.000
_cell.length_b   1.000
_cell.length_c   1.000
_cell.angle_alpha   90.00
_cell.angle_beta   90.00
_cell.angle_gamma   90.00
#
_symmetry.space_group_name_H-M   'P 1'
#
loop_
_entity.id
_entity.type
_entity.pdbx_description
1 polymer ?
#
loop_
_entity_poly.entity_id
_entity_poly.type
_entity_poly.pdbx_seq_one_letter_code
_entity_poly.pdbx_strand_id
1 'polypeptide(L)'
;MEKTGVAYGMFNSSANKEDIERELKAIQEYTQTDSKMELKLYGMDEFRKATKSPRELIDLLDKADVYPIFPSSRREEIGEPSPTLAKDLDYVLEASQKGIESRVVAESTRDILSGIYCLFEKENPFVKTIVYERDGSYWELPE
;
A
#
# COMPACT_ATOMS: atom_id res chain seq x y z
N MET A 1 -21.51 17.81 2.45
CA MET A 1 -21.17 16.39 2.30
C MET A 1 -19.88 16.15 3.07
N GLU A 2 -19.87 15.16 3.95
CA GLU A 2 -18.60 14.69 4.53
C GLU A 2 -17.78 14.07 3.41
N LYS A 3 -16.52 14.48 3.27
CA LYS A 3 -15.59 13.89 2.30
C LYS A 3 -15.19 12.48 2.78
N THR A 4 -14.94 11.58 1.85
CA THR A 4 -14.36 10.26 2.12
C THR A 4 -12.86 10.37 1.88
N GLY A 5 -12.05 10.03 2.88
CA GLY A 5 -10.61 9.92 2.71
C GLY A 5 -10.27 8.66 1.96
N VAL A 6 -9.30 8.74 1.05
CA VAL A 6 -8.84 7.61 0.23
C VAL A 6 -7.32 7.59 0.18
N ALA A 7 -6.75 6.40 0.36
CA ALA A 7 -5.33 6.13 0.21
C ALA A 7 -5.10 4.82 -0.55
N TYR A 8 -3.92 4.68 -1.14
CA TYR A 8 -3.50 3.52 -1.89
C TYR A 8 -2.14 3.07 -1.39
N GLY A 9 -2.03 1.82 -0.98
CA GLY A 9 -0.78 1.17 -0.64
C GLY A 9 -0.34 0.25 -1.78
N MET A 10 0.82 0.50 -2.38
CA MET A 10 1.41 -0.37 -3.40
C MET A 10 2.53 -1.18 -2.75
N PHE A 11 2.58 -2.50 -2.97
CA PHE A 11 3.56 -3.36 -2.33
C PHE A 11 3.81 -4.69 -3.07
N ASN A 12 4.95 -5.30 -2.79
CA ASN A 12 5.26 -6.68 -3.20
C ASN A 12 4.96 -7.67 -2.09
N SER A 13 4.53 -8.88 -2.46
CA SER A 13 4.31 -9.96 -1.51
C SER A 13 4.47 -11.31 -2.19
N SER A 14 5.14 -12.23 -1.51
CA SER A 14 5.25 -13.64 -1.89
C SER A 14 3.94 -14.40 -1.67
N ALA A 15 3.03 -13.89 -0.83
CA ALA A 15 1.69 -14.42 -0.67
C ALA A 15 0.82 -14.09 -1.89
N ASN A 16 -0.05 -15.03 -2.26
CA ASN A 16 -1.05 -14.78 -3.30
C ASN A 16 -2.16 -13.84 -2.78
N LYS A 17 -2.93 -13.28 -3.72
CA LYS A 17 -4.01 -12.32 -3.44
C LYS A 17 -5.04 -12.89 -2.45
N GLU A 18 -5.47 -14.14 -2.67
CA GLU A 18 -6.52 -14.78 -1.87
C GLU A 18 -6.12 -14.98 -0.40
N ASP A 19 -4.85 -15.32 -0.16
CA ASP A 19 -4.31 -15.46 1.19
C ASP A 19 -4.23 -14.12 1.90
N ILE A 20 -3.82 -13.05 1.21
CA ILE A 20 -3.80 -11.70 1.79
C ILE A 20 -5.22 -11.26 2.13
N GLU A 21 -6.18 -11.39 1.20
CA GLU A 21 -7.58 -11.00 1.39
C GLU A 21 -8.23 -11.71 2.59
N ARG A 22 -7.93 -13.00 2.77
CA ARG A 22 -8.42 -13.78 3.92
C ARG A 22 -7.93 -13.24 5.25
N GLU A 23 -6.70 -12.75 5.30
CA GLU A 23 -6.06 -12.25 6.52
C GLU A 23 -6.29 -10.75 6.76
N LEU A 24 -6.83 -9.98 5.80
CA LEU A 24 -7.00 -8.52 5.93
C LEU A 24 -7.76 -8.10 7.20
N LYS A 25 -8.80 -8.86 7.58
CA LYS A 25 -9.56 -8.56 8.80
C LYS A 25 -8.73 -8.79 10.06
N ALA A 26 -8.00 -9.90 10.11
CA ALA A 26 -7.11 -10.21 11.24
C ALA A 26 -5.96 -9.18 11.33
N ILE A 27 -5.45 -8.73 10.17
CA ILE A 27 -4.46 -7.65 10.08
C ILE A 27 -5.04 -6.35 10.63
N GLN A 28 -6.24 -5.92 10.21
CA GLN A 28 -6.89 -4.71 10.75
C GLN A 28 -7.05 -4.77 12.28
N GLU A 29 -7.44 -5.94 12.82
CA GLU A 29 -7.56 -6.15 14.26
C GLU A 29 -6.21 -6.08 14.96
N TYR A 30 -5.17 -6.71 14.38
CA TYR A 30 -3.80 -6.68 14.91
C TYR A 30 -3.18 -5.28 14.90
N THR A 31 -3.38 -4.52 13.82
CA THR A 31 -2.86 -3.16 13.66
C THR A 31 -3.73 -2.10 14.33
N GLN A 32 -4.84 -2.50 14.97
CA GLN A 32 -5.80 -1.62 15.64
C GLN A 32 -6.35 -0.52 14.73
N THR A 33 -6.50 -0.83 13.44
CA THR A 33 -7.07 0.09 12.46
C THR A 33 -8.59 0.10 12.58
N ASP A 34 -9.23 1.25 12.31
CA ASP A 34 -10.69 1.39 12.44
C ASP A 34 -11.42 0.38 11.54
N SER A 35 -12.33 -0.40 12.13
CA SER A 35 -13.11 -1.41 11.42
C SER A 35 -14.11 -0.84 10.40
N LYS A 36 -14.34 0.48 10.40
CA LYS A 36 -15.10 1.20 9.38
C LYS A 36 -14.30 1.52 8.13
N MET A 37 -12.98 1.30 8.14
CA MET A 37 -12.13 1.48 6.98
C MET A 37 -12.40 0.34 5.99
N GLU A 38 -12.85 0.70 4.79
CA GLU A 38 -13.07 -0.25 3.70
C GLU A 38 -11.75 -0.51 2.99
N LEU A 39 -11.42 -1.79 2.79
CA LEU A 39 -10.20 -2.25 2.12
C LEU A 39 -10.56 -3.04 0.88
N LYS A 40 -9.85 -2.78 -0.23
CA LYS A 40 -9.95 -3.56 -1.47
C LYS A 40 -8.55 -3.85 -2.00
N LEU A 41 -8.27 -5.12 -2.26
CA LEU A 41 -7.00 -5.55 -2.82
C LEU A 41 -7.14 -5.80 -4.32
N TYR A 42 -6.19 -5.30 -5.08
CA TYR A 42 -6.07 -5.50 -6.53
C TYR A 42 -4.69 -6.04 -6.86
N GLY A 43 -4.61 -6.87 -7.90
CA GLY A 43 -3.33 -7.01 -8.60
C GLY A 43 -3.01 -5.70 -9.32
N MET A 44 -1.75 -5.31 -9.41
CA MET A 44 -1.35 -4.06 -10.09
C MET A 44 -1.88 -3.97 -11.53
N ASP A 45 -1.79 -5.09 -12.26
CA ASP A 45 -2.30 -5.21 -13.61
C ASP A 45 -3.83 -5.04 -13.70
N GLU A 46 -4.55 -5.56 -12.72
CA GLU A 46 -6.01 -5.41 -12.58
C GLU A 46 -6.35 -3.94 -12.29
N PHE A 47 -5.64 -3.32 -11.34
CA PHE A 47 -5.83 -1.93 -10.96
C PHE A 47 -5.60 -0.99 -12.14
N ARG A 48 -4.52 -1.14 -12.90
CA ARG A 48 -4.22 -0.26 -14.04
C ARG A 48 -5.22 -0.39 -15.19
N LYS A 49 -5.84 -1.56 -15.36
CA LYS A 49 -6.85 -1.81 -16.40
C LYS A 49 -8.27 -1.41 -15.97
N ALA A 50 -8.51 -1.19 -14.67
CA ALA A 50 -9.84 -0.84 -14.18
C ALA A 50 -10.23 0.59 -14.57
N THR A 51 -11.41 0.74 -15.20
CA THR A 51 -11.93 2.05 -15.66
C THR A 51 -12.13 3.06 -14.53
N LYS A 52 -12.23 2.60 -13.29
CA LYS A 52 -12.43 3.44 -12.10
C LYS A 52 -11.14 3.90 -11.45
N SER A 53 -9.99 3.38 -11.87
CA SER A 53 -8.71 3.75 -11.27
C SER A 53 -8.35 5.20 -11.61
N PRO A 54 -7.87 5.98 -10.63
CA PRO A 54 -7.54 7.38 -10.87
C PRO A 54 -6.38 7.50 -11.86
N ARG A 55 -6.59 8.22 -12.97
CA ARG A 55 -5.55 8.40 -14.01
C ARG A 55 -4.31 9.09 -13.48
N GLU A 56 -4.48 10.13 -12.66
CA GLU A 56 -3.35 10.84 -12.06
C GLU A 56 -2.50 9.94 -11.16
N LEU A 57 -3.14 8.99 -10.47
CA LEU A 57 -2.43 7.98 -9.70
C LEU A 57 -1.64 7.06 -10.63
N ILE A 58 -2.25 6.52 -11.69
CA ILE A 58 -1.53 5.67 -12.66
C ILE A 58 -0.32 6.40 -13.25
N ASP A 59 -0.47 7.67 -13.63
CA ASP A 59 0.61 8.50 -14.18
C ASP A 59 1.75 8.75 -13.16
N LEU A 60 1.42 8.81 -11.87
CA LEU A 60 2.40 8.89 -10.78
C LEU A 60 3.14 7.56 -10.63
N LEU A 61 2.42 6.43 -10.60
CA LEU A 61 3.00 5.09 -10.46
C LEU A 61 4.01 4.77 -11.56
N ASP A 62 3.81 5.30 -12.77
CA ASP A 62 4.70 5.08 -13.90
C ASP A 62 6.06 5.78 -13.76
N LYS A 63 6.22 6.68 -12.77
CA LYS A 63 7.41 7.52 -12.56
C LYS A 63 8.00 7.42 -11.15
N ALA A 64 7.24 6.90 -10.19
CA ALA A 64 7.65 6.84 -8.79
C ALA A 64 8.63 5.69 -8.57
N ASP A 65 9.85 6.02 -8.13
CA ASP A 65 10.84 5.06 -7.65
C ASP A 65 10.50 4.66 -6.21
N VAL A 66 10.49 3.35 -5.95
CA VAL A 66 10.22 2.77 -4.64
C VAL A 66 11.44 1.97 -4.21
N TYR A 67 11.92 2.26 -3.02
CA TYR A 67 13.09 1.58 -2.47
C TYR A 67 12.67 0.43 -1.55
N PRO A 68 13.33 -0.73 -1.64
CA PRO A 68 13.09 -1.84 -0.70
C PRO A 68 13.43 -1.43 0.73
N ILE A 69 12.53 -1.78 1.66
CA ILE A 69 12.77 -1.72 3.09
C ILE A 69 13.36 -3.07 3.52
N PHE A 70 14.54 -3.04 4.14
CA PHE A 70 15.22 -4.26 4.57
C PHE A 70 15.05 -4.51 6.06
N PRO A 71 14.83 -5.76 6.48
CA PRO A 71 14.97 -6.13 7.87
C PRO A 71 16.42 -5.85 8.34
N SER A 72 16.55 -5.34 9.57
CA SER A 72 17.85 -4.99 10.16
C SER A 72 18.81 -6.17 10.22
N SER A 73 18.30 -7.40 10.28
CA SER A 73 19.06 -8.65 10.29
C SER A 73 19.79 -8.96 8.98
N ARG A 74 19.39 -8.36 7.85
CA ARG A 74 19.98 -8.63 6.52
C ARG A 74 20.70 -7.42 5.91
N ARG A 75 20.92 -6.37 6.71
CA ARG A 75 21.50 -5.10 6.23
C ARG A 75 22.93 -5.24 5.70
N GLU A 76 23.68 -6.24 6.15
CA GLU A 76 25.07 -6.49 5.73
C GLU A 76 25.19 -7.44 4.53
N GLU A 77 24.16 -8.24 4.25
CA GLU A 77 24.16 -9.22 3.14
C GLU A 77 23.73 -8.64 1.81
N ILE A 78 23.17 -7.42 1.82
CA ILE A 78 22.51 -6.82 0.68
C ILE A 78 23.24 -5.51 0.37
N GLY A 79 23.76 -5.40 -0.85
CA GLY A 79 24.49 -4.21 -1.32
C GLY A 79 23.61 -2.96 -1.42
N GLU A 80 23.98 -2.01 -2.26
CA GLU A 80 23.15 -0.81 -2.45
C GLU A 80 21.75 -1.17 -2.98
N PRO A 81 20.67 -0.73 -2.31
CA PRO A 81 19.33 -0.96 -2.81
C PRO A 81 19.13 -0.32 -4.17
N SER A 82 18.63 -1.11 -5.12
CA SER A 82 18.14 -0.60 -6.39
C SER A 82 16.66 -0.25 -6.26
N PRO A 83 16.22 0.90 -6.79
CA PRO A 83 14.81 1.22 -6.83
C PRO A 83 14.08 0.31 -7.83
N THR A 84 12.79 0.10 -7.58
CA THR A 84 11.84 -0.42 -8.56
C THR A 84 10.77 0.63 -8.81
N LEU A 85 10.13 0.62 -9.98
CA LEU A 85 9.01 1.53 -10.21
C LEU A 85 7.77 1.04 -9.47
N ALA A 86 6.96 1.98 -8.95
CA ALA A 86 5.74 1.66 -8.24
C ALA A 86 4.74 0.86 -9.10
N LYS A 87 4.70 1.11 -10.43
CA LYS A 87 3.89 0.33 -11.38
C LYS A 87 4.30 -1.14 -11.52
N ASP A 88 5.50 -1.50 -11.09
CA ASP A 88 6.07 -2.84 -11.21
C ASP A 88 5.89 -3.62 -9.90
N LEU A 89 5.18 -3.04 -8.91
CA LEU A 89 4.80 -3.73 -7.69
C LEU A 89 3.63 -4.69 -7.92
N ASP A 90 3.51 -5.72 -7.10
CA ASP A 90 2.54 -6.81 -7.31
C ASP A 90 1.09 -6.37 -7.05
N TYR A 91 0.86 -5.61 -5.98
CA TYR A 91 -0.46 -5.35 -5.44
C TYR A 91 -0.74 -3.88 -5.16
N VAL A 92 -2.02 -3.52 -5.21
CA VAL A 92 -2.57 -2.23 -4.77
C VAL A 92 -3.67 -2.48 -3.73
N LEU A 93 -3.48 -1.97 -2.52
CA LEU A 93 -4.49 -1.90 -1.47
C LEU A 93 -5.14 -0.52 -1.51
N GLU A 94 -6.36 -0.44 -2.04
CA GLU A 94 -7.21 0.74 -1.91
C GLU A 94 -7.86 0.73 -0.53
N ALA A 95 -7.69 1.81 0.22
CA ALA A 95 -8.34 2.00 1.49
C ALA A 95 -9.13 3.30 1.53
N SER A 96 -10.32 3.25 2.13
CA SER A 96 -11.18 4.43 2.23
C SER A 96 -11.97 4.47 3.52
N GLN A 97 -12.25 5.67 4.02
CA GLN A 97 -13.08 5.86 5.21
C GLN A 97 -13.86 7.18 5.14
N LYS A 98 -15.17 7.09 5.38
CA LYS A 98 -16.07 8.25 5.37
C LYS A 98 -15.78 9.18 6.56
N GLY A 99 -15.70 10.48 6.29
CA GLY A 99 -15.54 11.50 7.32
C GLY A 99 -14.11 11.64 7.85
N ILE A 100 -13.15 10.91 7.27
CA ILE A 100 -11.74 10.94 7.64
C ILE A 100 -10.93 11.57 6.50
N GLU A 101 -9.86 12.29 6.83
CA GLU A 101 -8.97 12.85 5.83
C GLU A 101 -8.10 11.77 5.18
N SER A 102 -7.84 11.87 3.87
CA SER A 102 -7.04 10.90 3.11
C SER A 102 -5.66 10.64 3.72
N ARG A 103 -5.03 11.65 4.32
CA ARG A 103 -3.74 11.48 5.02
C ARG A 103 -3.85 10.55 6.22
N VAL A 104 -4.91 10.67 7.01
CA VAL A 104 -5.16 9.80 8.18
C VAL A 104 -5.46 8.37 7.71
N VAL A 105 -6.21 8.22 6.62
CA VAL A 105 -6.44 6.93 5.96
C VAL A 105 -5.11 6.32 5.48
N ALA A 106 -4.18 7.14 4.96
CA ALA A 106 -2.87 6.69 4.51
C ALA A 106 -1.97 6.22 5.67
N GLU A 107 -2.00 6.91 6.81
CA GLU A 107 -1.31 6.48 8.03
C GLU A 107 -1.84 5.12 8.50
N SER A 108 -3.16 4.93 8.51
CA SER A 108 -3.78 3.63 8.80
C SER A 108 -3.44 2.56 7.76
N THR A 109 -3.33 2.94 6.48
CA THR A 109 -2.92 2.03 5.39
C THR A 109 -1.48 1.58 5.60
N ARG A 110 -0.60 2.45 6.11
CA ARG A 110 0.78 2.10 6.47
C ARG A 110 0.83 1.03 7.54
N ASP A 111 -0.03 1.11 8.53
CA ASP A 111 -0.10 0.12 9.60
C ASP A 111 -0.57 -1.23 9.05
N ILE A 112 -1.60 -1.24 8.20
CA ILE A 112 -2.07 -2.45 7.51
C ILE A 112 -0.95 -3.08 6.67
N LEU A 113 -0.23 -2.30 5.85
CA LEU A 113 0.91 -2.82 5.08
C LEU A 113 2.02 -3.37 5.98
N SER A 114 2.20 -2.79 7.17
CA SER A 114 3.15 -3.31 8.16
C SER A 114 2.68 -4.64 8.76
N GLY A 115 1.37 -4.82 8.94
CA GLY A 115 0.77 -6.11 9.30
C GLY A 115 0.95 -7.17 8.21
N ILE A 116 0.75 -6.82 6.94
CA ILE A 116 1.05 -7.69 5.79
C ILE A 116 2.52 -8.12 5.80
N TYR A 117 3.44 -7.16 5.97
CA TYR A 117 4.86 -7.45 6.11
C TYR A 117 5.14 -8.45 7.25
N CYS A 118 4.63 -8.19 8.45
CA CYS A 118 4.85 -9.05 9.61
C CYS A 118 4.34 -10.47 9.40
N LEU A 119 3.25 -10.63 8.64
CA LEU A 119 2.60 -11.93 8.43
C LEU A 119 3.24 -12.74 7.30
N PHE A 120 3.63 -12.08 6.20
CA PHE A 120 4.05 -12.76 4.97
C PHE A 120 5.52 -12.52 4.59
N GLU A 121 6.09 -11.36 4.92
CA GLU A 121 7.37 -10.90 4.35
C GLU A 121 8.45 -10.60 5.40
N LYS A 122 8.26 -11.01 6.65
CA LYS A 122 9.14 -10.65 7.78
C LYS A 122 10.63 -10.95 7.55
N GLU A 123 10.92 -11.97 6.76
CA GLU A 123 12.28 -12.42 6.46
C GLU A 123 12.78 -11.94 5.09
N ASN A 124 11.99 -11.17 4.33
CA ASN A 124 12.32 -10.71 2.98
C ASN A 124 12.39 -9.18 2.91
N PRO A 125 13.11 -8.61 1.94
CA PRO A 125 12.96 -7.19 1.61
C PRO A 125 11.51 -6.89 1.26
N PHE A 126 10.95 -5.84 1.84
CA PHE A 126 9.58 -5.42 1.59
C PHE A 126 9.57 -4.10 0.85
N VAL A 127 9.13 -4.14 -0.40
CA VAL A 127 8.99 -2.93 -1.21
C VAL A 127 7.56 -2.44 -1.06
N LYS A 128 7.39 -1.21 -0.58
CA LYS A 128 6.08 -0.57 -0.50
C LYS A 128 6.16 0.93 -0.67
N THR A 129 5.07 1.52 -1.12
CA THR A 129 4.84 2.96 -1.08
C THR A 129 3.35 3.23 -0.80
N ILE A 130 3.03 4.39 -0.27
CA ILE A 130 1.67 4.77 0.10
C ILE A 130 1.41 6.15 -0.45
N VAL A 131 0.28 6.30 -1.13
CA VAL A 131 -0.15 7.58 -1.69
C VAL A 131 -1.56 7.91 -1.24
N TYR A 132 -1.85 9.20 -1.13
CA TYR A 132 -3.16 9.68 -0.71
C TYR A 132 -3.60 10.87 -1.54
N GLU A 133 -4.92 10.99 -1.69
CA GLU A 133 -5.51 12.09 -2.45
C GLU A 133 -5.53 13.37 -1.59
N ARG A 134 -5.01 14.46 -2.14
CA ARG A 134 -5.11 15.80 -1.57
C ARG A 134 -5.38 16.80 -2.69
N ASP A 135 -6.47 17.54 -2.56
CA ASP A 135 -6.87 18.60 -3.49
C ASP A 135 -6.95 18.15 -4.96
N GLY A 136 -7.35 16.89 -5.19
CA GLY A 136 -7.50 16.28 -6.51
C GLY A 136 -6.22 15.65 -7.07
N SER A 137 -5.09 15.75 -6.36
CA SER A 137 -3.80 15.16 -6.76
C SER A 137 -3.30 14.13 -5.75
N TYR A 138 -2.37 13.27 -6.18
CA TYR A 138 -1.80 12.21 -5.35
C TYR A 138 -0.44 12.59 -4.79
N TRP A 139 -0.26 12.32 -3.51
CA TRP A 139 0.97 12.60 -2.77
C TRP A 139 1.45 11.34 -2.07
N GLU A 140 2.75 11.09 -2.12
CA GLU A 140 3.37 10.05 -1.31
C GLU A 140 3.33 10.41 0.18
N LEU A 141 3.01 9.42 1.01
CA LEU A 141 3.13 9.52 2.45
C LEU A 141 4.62 9.37 2.80
N PRO A 142 5.24 10.35 3.46
CA PRO A 142 6.64 10.24 3.86
C PRO A 142 6.83 9.08 4.85
N GLU A 143 7.97 8.39 4.73
CA GLU A 143 8.38 7.30 5.63
C GLU A 143 8.56 7.77 7.09
#